data_AF-A0A257MEY5-F1
#
_entry.id   AF-A0A257MEY5-F1
#
_cell.length_a   1.000
_cell.length_b   1.000
_cell.length_c   1.000
_cell.angle_alpha   90.00
_cell.angle_beta   90.00
_cell.angle_gamma   90.00
#
_symmetry.space_group_name_H-M   'P 1'
#
loop_
_entity.id
_entity.type
_entity.pdbx_description
1 polymer ?
#
loop_
_entity_poly.entity_id
_entity_poly.type
_entity_poly.pdbx_seq_one_letter_code
_entity_poly.pdbx_strand_id
1 'polypeptide(L)'
;MNRIEENSLVLIFKGQRLEPVSKERNMIGYCSRCQADLYSLAYHNTADRWLVSARCSGGHLLLLQYDRQWRWLEDGELEMGKQVTLISEIAREKLETVFTAAEIRDMAACQQGQPYTRQNLYRARAKYERFERLFGIKLDV
;
A
#
# COMPACT_ATOMS: atom_id res chain seq x y z
N MET A 1 -8.04 -9.07 -7.38
CA MET A 1 -6.58 -9.11 -7.62
C MET A 1 -5.87 -8.74 -6.33
N ASN A 2 -4.74 -9.39 -5.99
CA ASN A 2 -3.98 -9.03 -4.79
C ASN A 2 -3.08 -7.82 -5.10
N ARG A 3 -2.93 -6.91 -4.14
CA ARG A 3 -2.15 -5.68 -4.32
C ARG A 3 -1.25 -5.45 -3.12
N ILE A 4 -0.03 -4.98 -3.36
CA ILE A 4 0.88 -4.50 -2.32
C ILE A 4 1.12 -3.00 -2.47
N GLU A 5 1.12 -2.29 -1.35
CA GLU A 5 1.43 -0.87 -1.29
C GLU A 5 2.94 -0.62 -1.37
N GLU A 6 3.38 0.23 -2.30
CA GLU A 6 4.80 0.41 -2.67
C GLU A 6 5.74 0.77 -1.51
N ASN A 7 5.28 1.54 -0.52
CA ASN A 7 6.11 2.03 0.59
C ASN A 7 5.83 1.29 1.91
N SER A 8 4.56 1.22 2.30
CA SER A 8 4.14 0.57 3.56
C SER A 8 4.37 -0.95 3.51
N LEU A 9 4.34 -1.54 2.30
CA LEU A 9 4.31 -2.97 2.04
C LEU A 9 3.09 -3.67 2.64
N VAL A 10 1.99 -2.93 2.80
CA VAL A 10 0.71 -3.50 3.20
C VAL A 10 0.11 -4.29 2.05
N LEU A 11 -0.34 -5.50 2.35
CA LEU A 11 -0.93 -6.40 1.39
C LEU A 11 -2.47 -6.32 1.49
N ILE A 12 -3.11 -6.09 0.34
CA ILE A 12 -4.54 -6.28 0.16
C ILE A 12 -4.76 -7.67 -0.43
N PHE A 13 -5.17 -8.61 0.42
CA PHE A 13 -5.42 -10.01 0.06
C PHE A 13 -6.90 -10.33 0.25
N LYS A 14 -7.60 -10.71 -0.83
CA LYS A 14 -9.05 -11.01 -0.80
C LYS A 14 -9.90 -9.92 -0.11
N GLY A 15 -9.52 -8.65 -0.27
CA GLY A 15 -10.19 -7.49 0.35
C GLY A 15 -9.77 -7.20 1.79
N GLN A 16 -8.95 -8.06 2.41
CA GLN A 16 -8.38 -7.83 3.73
C GLN A 16 -7.07 -7.05 3.64
N ARG A 17 -6.94 -6.02 4.49
CA ARG A 17 -5.68 -5.29 4.70
C ARG A 17 -4.81 -6.05 5.70
N LEU A 18 -3.61 -6.42 5.30
CA LEU A 18 -2.65 -7.14 6.12
C LEU A 18 -1.37 -6.33 6.27
N GLU A 19 -1.08 -5.93 7.51
CA GLU A 19 0.17 -5.27 7.86
C GLU A 19 1.34 -6.28 7.78
N PRO A 20 2.52 -5.84 7.32
CA PRO A 20 3.68 -6.73 7.23
C PRO A 20 4.16 -7.14 8.62
N VAL A 21 4.26 -8.46 8.84
CA VAL A 21 4.89 -9.06 10.03
C VAL A 21 6.40 -8.87 9.99
N SER A 22 6.99 -8.91 8.79
CA SER A 22 8.41 -8.64 8.56
C SER A 22 8.64 -8.02 7.18
N LYS A 23 9.68 -7.20 7.05
CA LYS A 23 10.14 -6.57 5.80
C LYS A 23 11.53 -7.06 5.37
N GLU A 24 11.97 -8.20 5.92
CA GLU A 24 13.27 -8.77 5.59
C GLU A 24 13.37 -9.15 4.11
N ARG A 25 14.59 -8.98 3.58
CA ARG A 25 14.95 -9.26 2.19
C ARG A 25 15.73 -10.55 2.12
N ASN A 26 15.06 -11.64 1.78
CA ASN A 26 15.66 -12.96 1.64
C ASN A 26 15.51 -13.44 0.20
N MET A 27 16.51 -14.16 -0.32
CA MET A 27 16.33 -14.95 -1.53
C MET A 27 15.46 -16.15 -1.15
N ILE A 28 14.33 -16.31 -1.84
CA ILE A 28 13.28 -17.30 -1.49
C ILE A 28 13.01 -18.32 -2.59
N GLY A 29 13.78 -18.28 -3.67
CA GLY A 29 13.68 -19.19 -4.81
C GLY A 29 13.81 -18.49 -6.15
N TYR A 30 13.09 -18.99 -7.15
CA TYR A 30 13.17 -18.52 -8.53
C TYR A 30 11.81 -18.02 -9.02
N CYS A 31 11.85 -16.99 -9.86
CA CYS A 31 10.65 -16.47 -10.51
C CYS A 31 10.10 -17.47 -11.53
N SER A 32 8.84 -17.89 -11.37
CA SER A 32 8.17 -18.79 -12.31
C SER A 32 8.07 -18.24 -13.74
N ARG A 33 8.21 -16.91 -13.94
CA ARG A 33 8.13 -16.25 -15.25
C ARG A 33 9.46 -16.10 -15.98
N CYS A 34 10.54 -15.80 -15.26
CA CYS A 34 11.84 -15.49 -15.88
C CYS A 34 13.05 -16.24 -15.28
N GLN A 35 12.82 -17.15 -14.33
CA GLN A 35 13.84 -17.98 -13.67
C GLN A 35 14.94 -17.22 -12.91
N ALA A 36 14.87 -15.89 -12.84
CA ALA A 36 15.78 -15.10 -12.02
C ALA A 36 15.48 -15.29 -10.52
N ASP A 37 16.50 -15.01 -9.69
CA ASP A 37 16.37 -15.01 -8.24
C ASP A 37 15.20 -14.15 -7.78
N LEU A 38 14.40 -14.74 -6.89
CA LEU A 38 13.22 -14.12 -6.32
C LEU A 38 13.53 -13.69 -4.89
N TYR A 39 13.31 -12.42 -4.59
CA TYR A 39 13.58 -11.85 -3.28
C TYR A 39 12.29 -11.40 -2.60
N SER A 40 12.15 -11.69 -1.31
CA SER A 40 11.02 -11.21 -0.51
C SER A 40 11.00 -9.68 -0.44
N LEU A 41 9.80 -9.12 -0.45
CA LEU A 41 9.50 -7.71 -0.13
C LEU A 41 9.03 -7.61 1.32
N ALA A 42 8.04 -8.41 1.67
CA ALA A 42 7.46 -8.48 3.01
C ALA A 42 6.71 -9.79 3.24
N TYR A 43 6.59 -10.14 4.51
CA TYR A 43 5.89 -11.31 5.02
C TYR A 43 4.62 -10.86 5.73
N HIS A 44 3.52 -11.55 5.46
CA HIS A 44 2.21 -11.33 6.04
C HIS A 44 1.62 -12.67 6.47
N ASN A 45 0.58 -12.64 7.28
CA ASN A 45 -0.15 -13.85 7.63
C ASN A 45 -1.65 -13.59 7.75
N THR A 46 -2.40 -14.68 7.62
CA THR A 46 -3.78 -14.79 8.06
C THR A 46 -3.82 -15.79 9.22
N ALA A 47 -5.02 -16.19 9.66
CA ALA A 47 -5.16 -17.28 10.64
C ALA A 47 -4.56 -18.61 10.15
N ASP A 48 -4.64 -18.90 8.84
CA ASP A 48 -4.39 -20.21 8.24
C ASP A 48 -3.13 -20.30 7.37
N ARG A 49 -2.53 -19.19 6.93
CA ARG A 49 -1.41 -19.22 5.98
C ARG A 49 -0.41 -18.08 6.16
N TRP A 50 0.80 -18.31 5.65
CA TRP A 50 1.80 -17.27 5.39
C TRP A 50 1.67 -16.79 3.95
N LEU A 51 1.88 -15.49 3.78
CA LEU A 51 1.82 -14.80 2.51
C LEU A 51 3.12 -14.02 2.34
N VAL A 52 3.84 -14.27 1.25
CA VAL A 52 5.13 -13.62 0.98
C VAL A 52 5.02 -12.86 -0.32
N SER A 53 5.06 -11.55 -0.22
CA SER A 53 5.22 -10.69 -1.39
C SER A 53 6.66 -10.73 -1.86
N ALA A 54 6.90 -10.90 -3.16
CA ALA A 54 8.24 -11.06 -3.68
C ALA A 54 8.41 -10.41 -5.06
N ARG A 55 9.66 -10.07 -5.39
CA ARG A 55 10.03 -9.45 -6.66
C ARG A 55 11.31 -10.07 -7.20
N CYS A 56 11.35 -10.35 -8.49
CA CYS A 56 12.56 -10.78 -9.18
C CYS A 56 13.30 -9.61 -9.84
N SER A 57 14.53 -9.83 -10.29
CA SER A 57 15.32 -8.81 -11.04
C SER A 57 14.65 -8.36 -12.34
N GLY A 58 13.87 -9.24 -12.98
CA GLY A 58 13.04 -8.90 -14.16
C GLY A 58 11.79 -8.06 -13.87
N GLY A 59 11.56 -7.64 -12.62
CA GLY A 59 10.46 -6.75 -12.24
C GLY A 59 9.11 -7.42 -11.98
N HIS A 60 8.98 -8.75 -12.18
CA HIS A 60 7.76 -9.47 -11.86
C HIS A 60 7.49 -9.50 -10.36
N LEU A 61 6.23 -9.27 -9.99
CA LEU A 61 5.73 -9.35 -8.62
C LEU A 61 4.87 -10.60 -8.45
N LEU A 62 5.10 -11.31 -7.35
CA LEU A 62 4.43 -12.56 -7.03
C LEU A 62 4.00 -12.54 -5.56
N LEU A 63 2.89 -13.20 -5.25
CA LEU A 63 2.45 -13.49 -3.89
C LEU A 63 2.55 -14.98 -3.65
N LEU A 64 3.60 -15.43 -2.95
CA LEU A 64 3.76 -16.84 -2.60
C LEU A 64 2.92 -17.15 -1.36
N GLN A 65 2.18 -18.24 -1.40
CA GLN A 65 1.35 -18.69 -0.29
C GLN A 65 1.91 -19.99 0.28
N TYR A 66 2.01 -20.02 1.61
CA TYR A 66 2.45 -21.20 2.35
C TYR A 66 1.46 -21.52 3.45
N ASP A 67 1.33 -22.77 3.83
CA ASP A 67 0.63 -23.09 5.08
C ASP A 67 1.41 -22.61 6.32
N ARG A 68 0.86 -22.83 7.51
CA ARG A 68 1.51 -22.41 8.76
C ARG A 68 2.84 -23.13 9.05
N GLN A 69 3.12 -24.24 8.37
CA GLN A 69 4.35 -25.01 8.47
C GLN A 69 5.36 -24.65 7.36
N TRP A 70 5.14 -23.54 6.63
CA TRP A 70 5.98 -23.09 5.52
C TRP A 70 6.03 -24.08 4.34
N ARG A 71 5.02 -24.94 4.18
CA ARG A 71 4.88 -25.75 2.96
C ARG A 71 4.23 -24.90 1.87
N TRP A 72 4.86 -24.87 0.69
CA TRP A 72 4.36 -24.11 -0.46
C TRP A 72 2.98 -24.62 -0.88
N LEU A 73 2.08 -23.68 -1.17
CA LEU A 73 0.72 -23.96 -1.63
C LEU A 73 0.53 -23.51 -3.08
N GLU A 74 0.77 -22.23 -3.36
CA GLU A 74 0.61 -21.66 -4.69
C GLU A 74 1.33 -20.32 -4.84
N ASP A 75 1.58 -19.93 -6.10
CA ASP A 75 2.00 -18.59 -6.48
C ASP A 75 0.79 -17.81 -7.00
N GLY A 76 0.50 -16.68 -6.38
CA GLY A 76 -0.55 -15.76 -6.79
C GLY A 76 0.00 -14.57 -7.56
N GLU A 77 -0.85 -13.97 -8.40
CA GLU A 77 -0.55 -12.67 -9.00
C GLU A 77 -0.56 -11.57 -7.93
N LEU A 78 0.36 -10.62 -8.09
CA LEU A 78 0.50 -9.47 -7.21
C LEU A 78 0.76 -8.22 -8.04
N GLU A 79 -0.01 -7.17 -7.77
CA GLU A 79 0.21 -5.86 -8.37
C GLU A 79 0.82 -4.91 -7.35
N MET A 80 1.78 -4.10 -7.80
CA MET A 80 2.15 -2.92 -7.03
C MET A 80 1.04 -1.89 -7.19
N GLY A 81 0.61 -1.28 -6.09
CA GLY A 81 -0.16 -0.07 -6.23
C GLY A 81 0.24 1.02 -5.26
N LYS A 82 -0.11 2.24 -5.66
CA LYS A 82 0.19 3.45 -4.91
C LYS A 82 -0.51 3.36 -3.55
N GLN A 83 0.23 3.70 -2.49
CA GLN A 83 -0.36 3.88 -1.18
C GLN A 83 -1.31 5.07 -1.25
N VAL A 84 -2.60 4.83 -1.11
CA VAL A 84 -3.59 5.90 -0.94
C VAL A 84 -3.75 6.08 0.55
N THR A 85 -3.00 7.02 1.12
CA THR A 85 -3.21 7.39 2.52
C THR A 85 -4.63 7.96 2.65
N LEU A 86 -5.47 7.33 3.47
CA LEU A 86 -6.80 7.86 3.72
C LEU A 86 -6.65 9.15 4.54
N ILE A 87 -7.34 10.20 4.12
CA ILE A 87 -7.34 11.49 4.83
C ILE A 87 -7.86 11.31 6.26
N SER A 88 -8.74 10.35 6.49
CA SER A 88 -9.26 9.99 7.81
C SER A 88 -8.25 9.32 8.74
N GLU A 89 -7.17 8.73 8.20
CA GLU A 89 -6.14 8.04 9.00
C GLU A 89 -5.00 8.98 9.43
N ILE A 90 -4.97 10.20 8.89
CA ILE A 90 -3.96 11.20 9.22
C ILE A 90 -4.42 11.99 10.45
N ALA A 91 -3.53 12.12 11.44
CA ALA A 91 -3.76 12.95 12.62
C ALA A 91 -4.24 14.35 12.22
N ARG A 92 -5.35 14.78 12.81
CA ARG A 92 -6.08 15.98 12.42
C ARG A 92 -5.21 17.23 12.49
N GLU A 93 -4.37 17.32 13.51
CA GLU A 93 -3.44 18.42 13.79
C GLU A 93 -2.42 18.60 12.65
N LYS A 94 -1.95 17.50 12.05
CA LYS A 94 -1.04 17.57 10.88
C LYS A 94 -1.76 18.18 9.69
N LEU A 95 -2.99 17.73 9.42
CA LEU A 95 -3.78 18.24 8.31
C LEU A 95 -4.09 19.74 8.50
N GLU A 96 -4.50 20.15 9.69
CA GLU A 96 -4.87 21.53 10.00
C GLU A 96 -3.69 22.51 9.96
N THR A 97 -2.45 22.00 10.04
CA THR A 97 -1.24 22.82 9.84
C THR A 97 -1.14 23.38 8.42
N VAL A 98 -1.70 22.70 7.42
CA VAL A 98 -1.54 23.05 5.99
C VAL A 98 -2.88 23.34 5.32
N PHE A 99 -3.92 22.61 5.70
CA PHE A 99 -5.23 22.63 5.07
C PHE A 99 -6.28 23.28 5.97
N THR A 100 -7.24 23.96 5.36
CA THR A 100 -8.43 24.45 6.06
C THR A 100 -9.40 23.31 6.36
N ALA A 101 -10.29 23.49 7.33
CA ALA A 101 -11.32 22.50 7.64
C ALA A 101 -12.19 22.12 6.43
N ALA A 102 -12.48 23.08 5.54
CA ALA A 102 -13.25 22.84 4.31
C ALA A 102 -12.48 21.98 3.28
N GLU A 103 -11.17 22.23 3.13
CA GLU A 103 -10.30 21.42 2.28
C GLU A 103 -10.19 19.98 2.81
N ILE A 104 -10.00 19.81 4.12
CA ILE A 104 -9.89 18.47 4.73
C ILE A 104 -11.18 17.67 4.53
N ARG A 105 -12.33 18.30 4.81
CA ARG A 105 -13.64 17.67 4.61
C ARG A 105 -13.82 17.23 3.15
N ASP A 106 -13.53 18.10 2.21
CA ASP A 106 -13.78 17.83 0.80
C ASP A 106 -12.76 16.84 0.20
N MET A 107 -11.53 16.78 0.72
CA MET A 107 -10.58 15.70 0.42
C MET A 107 -11.11 14.34 0.90
N ALA A 108 -11.59 14.26 2.16
CA ALA A 108 -12.15 13.01 2.69
C ALA A 108 -13.42 12.58 1.93
N ALA A 109 -14.31 13.52 1.61
CA ALA A 109 -15.51 13.25 0.81
C ALA A 109 -15.15 12.72 -0.58
N CYS A 110 -14.15 13.30 -1.25
CA CYS A 110 -13.66 12.84 -2.55
C CYS A 110 -13.15 11.39 -2.50
N GLN A 111 -12.35 11.01 -1.49
CA GLN A 111 -11.89 9.62 -1.35
C GLN A 111 -13.02 8.62 -1.09
N GLN A 112 -14.10 9.06 -0.45
CA GLN A 112 -15.26 8.24 -0.12
C GLN A 112 -16.33 8.21 -1.23
N GLY A 113 -16.09 8.87 -2.37
CA GLY A 113 -17.06 8.98 -3.46
C GLY A 113 -18.30 9.83 -3.10
N GLN A 114 -18.19 10.69 -2.08
CA GLN A 114 -19.26 11.57 -1.61
C GLN A 114 -19.22 12.94 -2.33
N PRO A 115 -20.33 13.70 -2.37
CA PRO A 115 -20.34 15.04 -2.93
C PRO A 115 -19.33 15.98 -2.25
N TYR A 116 -18.59 16.76 -3.04
CA TYR A 116 -17.55 17.67 -2.55
C TYR A 116 -17.46 18.96 -3.40
N THR A 117 -16.87 20.03 -2.83
CA THR A 117 -16.63 21.28 -3.58
C THR A 117 -15.31 21.19 -4.35
N ARG A 118 -15.39 21.16 -5.69
CA ARG A 118 -14.20 21.08 -6.56
C ARG A 118 -13.13 22.14 -6.25
N GLN A 119 -13.53 23.37 -5.97
CA GLN A 119 -12.60 24.47 -5.70
C GLN A 119 -11.73 24.22 -4.45
N ASN A 120 -12.30 23.61 -3.40
CA ASN A 120 -11.55 23.28 -2.20
C ASN A 120 -10.53 22.17 -2.49
N LEU A 121 -10.90 21.17 -3.30
CA LEU A 121 -9.97 20.13 -3.72
C LEU A 121 -8.80 20.68 -4.53
N TYR A 122 -9.04 21.62 -5.46
CA TYR A 122 -7.97 22.29 -6.21
C TYR A 122 -7.01 23.06 -5.31
N ARG A 123 -7.54 23.82 -4.34
CA ARG A 123 -6.72 24.56 -3.37
C ARG A 123 -5.92 23.61 -2.47
N ALA A 124 -6.50 22.48 -2.07
CA ALA A 124 -5.81 21.45 -1.31
C ALA A 124 -4.66 20.82 -2.10
N ARG A 125 -4.91 20.40 -3.36
CA ARG A 125 -3.89 19.78 -4.24
C ARG A 125 -2.67 20.67 -4.44
N ALA A 126 -2.85 21.99 -4.55
CA ALA A 126 -1.75 22.95 -4.64
C ALA A 126 -0.83 22.97 -3.39
N LYS A 127 -1.26 22.38 -2.27
CA LYS A 127 -0.52 22.33 -1.00
C LYS A 127 0.08 20.95 -0.70
N TYR A 128 -0.16 19.93 -1.52
CA TYR A 128 0.29 18.56 -1.25
C TYR A 128 1.82 18.47 -1.14
N GLU A 129 2.54 19.14 -2.03
CA GLU A 129 4.01 19.17 -1.98
C GLU A 129 4.52 19.82 -0.68
N ARG A 130 3.84 20.85 -0.18
CA ARG A 130 4.18 21.46 1.12
C ARG A 130 3.90 20.50 2.27
N PHE A 131 2.77 19.78 2.23
CA PHE A 131 2.41 18.81 3.25
C PHE A 131 3.39 17.62 3.28
N GLU A 132 3.76 17.09 2.11
CA GLU A 132 4.76 16.03 1.96
C GLU A 132 6.12 16.45 2.51
N ARG A 133 6.56 17.69 2.22
CA ARG A 133 7.82 18.23 2.79
C ARG A 133 7.80 18.35 4.32
N LEU A 134 6.65 18.71 4.91
CA LEU A 134 6.54 18.90 6.36
C LEU A 134 6.42 17.60 7.14
N PHE A 135 5.73 16.60 6.57
CA PHE A 135 5.34 15.39 7.33
C PHE A 135 5.78 14.07 6.70
N GLY A 136 6.41 14.10 5.52
CA GLY A 136 6.82 12.90 4.78
C GLY A 136 5.66 12.02 4.30
N ILE A 137 4.43 12.55 4.30
CA ILE A 137 3.22 11.82 3.91
C ILE A 137 2.77 12.34 2.54
N LYS A 138 2.67 11.43 1.58
CA LYS A 138 2.13 11.71 0.27
C LYS A 138 0.61 11.51 0.26
N LEU A 139 -0.11 12.52 -0.23
CA LEU A 139 -1.55 12.49 -0.41
C LEU A 139 -1.88 12.18 -1.87
N ASP A 140 -2.87 11.31 -2.08
CA ASP A 140 -3.41 10.99 -3.40
C ASP A 140 -4.95 10.99 -3.30
N VAL A 141 -5.54 12.15 -3.62
CA VAL A 141 -6.99 12.43 -3.57
C VAL A 141 -7.41 13.19 -4.81
#